data_AF-A0A6L5X6G8-F1
#
_entry.id   AF-A0A6L5X6G8-F1
#
_cell.length_a   1.000
_cell.length_b   1.000
_cell.length_c   1.000
_cell.angle_alpha   90.00
_cell.angle_beta   90.00
_cell.angle_gamma   90.00
#
_symmetry.space_group_name_H-M   'P 1'
#
loop_
_entity.id
_entity.type
_entity.pdbx_description
1 polymer ?
#
loop_
_entity_poly.entity_id
_entity_poly.type
_entity_poly.pdbx_seq_one_letter_code
_entity_poly.pdbx_strand_id
1 'polypeptide(L)'
;MSKLFSAAFIFARTRLSAVFTVEAALLMALILPVLLSLIYLGFLDHDRGVLQGAACETAALADNSVPDKARANKLRTLTEGIGKDAVLVSRSLESSFSLSKDLVQVSYTGSMKVPGLLPRLFGRETLPTGRTFSRKLFSPAPAIRKIRGLRYLSSRLNGKEDSS
;
A
#
# COMPACT_ATOMS: atom_id res chain seq x y z
N MET A 1 47.41 5.34 -55.10
CA MET A 1 47.39 4.77 -53.73
C MET A 1 46.47 5.50 -52.75
N SER A 2 45.97 6.72 -53.03
CA SER A 2 45.13 7.50 -52.10
C SER A 2 43.69 7.01 -51.91
N LYS A 3 43.08 6.36 -52.92
CA LYS A 3 41.67 5.92 -52.85
C LYS A 3 41.43 4.70 -51.93
N LEU A 4 42.45 3.86 -51.73
CA LEU A 4 42.38 2.69 -50.85
C LEU A 4 42.39 3.06 -49.36
N PHE A 5 43.15 4.09 -48.97
CA PHE A 5 43.15 4.60 -47.60
C PHE A 5 41.81 5.24 -47.21
N SER A 6 41.14 5.91 -48.15
CA SER A 6 39.82 6.50 -47.91
C SER A 6 38.74 5.45 -47.66
N ALA A 7 38.71 4.38 -48.46
CA ALA A 7 37.76 3.28 -48.29
C ALA A 7 38.00 2.50 -46.98
N ALA A 8 39.26 2.24 -46.62
CA ALA A 8 39.61 1.58 -45.36
C ALA A 8 39.25 2.43 -44.13
N PHE A 9 39.43 3.75 -44.20
CA PHE A 9 39.06 4.67 -43.12
C PHE A 9 37.55 4.79 -42.94
N ILE A 10 36.78 4.86 -44.04
CA ILE A 10 35.30 4.86 -44.00
C ILE A 10 34.77 3.54 -43.43
N PHE A 11 35.35 2.41 -43.83
CA PHE A 11 34.97 1.08 -43.35
C PHE A 11 35.34 0.85 -41.87
N ALA A 12 36.51 1.33 -41.44
CA ALA A 12 36.89 1.31 -40.03
C ALA A 12 35.95 2.18 -39.18
N ARG A 13 35.56 3.36 -39.67
CA ARG A 13 34.63 4.26 -38.99
C ARG A 13 33.24 3.66 -38.84
N THR A 14 32.68 3.03 -39.88
CA THR A 14 31.36 2.37 -39.80
C THR A 14 31.38 1.16 -38.87
N ARG A 15 32.47 0.39 -38.85
CA ARG A 15 32.65 -0.69 -37.87
C ARG A 15 32.77 -0.19 -36.44
N LEU A 16 33.54 0.87 -36.17
CA LEU A 16 33.59 1.47 -34.82
C LEU A 16 32.20 1.95 -34.39
N SER A 17 31.47 2.67 -35.26
CA SER A 17 30.11 3.10 -34.91
C SER A 17 29.18 1.93 -34.64
N ALA A 18 29.27 0.84 -35.39
CA ALA A 18 28.45 -0.35 -35.15
C ALA A 18 28.80 -1.04 -33.82
N VAL A 19 30.08 -1.13 -33.46
CA VAL A 19 30.52 -1.69 -32.18
C VAL A 19 30.02 -0.84 -31.02
N PHE A 20 30.10 0.50 -31.10
CA PHE A 20 29.54 1.39 -30.08
C PHE A 20 28.03 1.25 -29.94
N THR A 21 27.29 1.05 -31.03
CA THR A 21 25.84 0.82 -30.96
C THR A 21 25.50 -0.52 -30.30
N VAL A 22 26.31 -1.56 -30.54
CA VAL A 22 26.12 -2.89 -29.92
C VAL A 22 26.45 -2.84 -28.42
N GLU A 23 27.53 -2.18 -28.04
CA GLU A 23 27.87 -1.96 -26.62
C GLU A 23 26.79 -1.14 -25.90
N ALA A 24 26.29 -0.08 -26.52
CA ALA A 24 25.19 0.72 -25.97
C ALA A 24 23.88 -0.08 -25.87
N ALA A 25 23.57 -0.93 -26.84
CA ALA A 25 22.38 -1.78 -26.80
C ALA A 25 22.46 -2.82 -25.66
N LEU A 26 23.64 -3.40 -25.43
CA LEU A 26 23.86 -4.36 -24.35
C LEU A 26 23.80 -3.67 -22.97
N LEU A 27 24.34 -2.46 -22.86
CA LEU A 27 24.22 -1.63 -21.66
C LEU A 27 22.76 -1.26 -21.38
N MET A 28 22.00 -0.84 -22.39
CA MET A 28 20.57 -0.53 -22.26
C MET A 28 19.76 -1.76 -21.85
N ALA A 29 20.10 -2.95 -22.37
CA ALA A 29 19.46 -4.21 -21.98
C ALA A 29 19.69 -4.57 -20.51
N LEU A 30 20.77 -4.08 -19.88
CA LEU A 30 21.02 -4.22 -18.44
C LEU A 30 20.31 -3.14 -17.62
N ILE A 31 20.28 -1.90 -18.10
CA ILE A 31 19.71 -0.76 -17.37
C ILE A 31 18.17 -0.83 -17.33
N LEU A 32 17.52 -1.22 -18.42
CA LEU A 32 16.06 -1.31 -18.52
C LEU A 32 15.42 -2.20 -17.44
N PRO A 33 15.86 -3.44 -17.19
CA PRO A 33 15.27 -4.27 -16.14
C PRO A 33 15.53 -3.70 -14.74
N VAL A 34 16.64 -3.00 -14.51
CA VAL A 34 16.91 -2.32 -13.23
C VAL A 34 15.93 -1.17 -13.02
N LEU A 35 15.74 -0.29 -14.01
CA LEU A 35 14.77 0.80 -13.93
C LEU A 35 13.35 0.27 -13.75
N LEU A 36 12.97 -0.77 -14.49
CA LEU A 36 11.67 -1.39 -14.38
C LEU A 36 11.47 -2.00 -12.99
N SER A 37 12.49 -2.66 -12.42
CA SER A 37 12.43 -3.19 -11.06
C SER A 37 12.19 -2.10 -10.01
N LEU A 38 12.80 -0.91 -10.18
CA LEU A 38 12.63 0.22 -9.29
C LEU A 38 11.21 0.79 -9.34
N ILE A 39 10.64 0.91 -10.54
CA ILE A 39 9.25 1.37 -10.74
C ILE A 39 8.27 0.39 -10.07
N TYR A 40 8.46 -0.92 -10.27
CA TYR A 40 7.61 -1.94 -9.64
C TYR A 40 7.73 -1.94 -8.11
N LEU A 41 8.92 -1.67 -7.58
CA LEU A 41 9.11 -1.52 -6.14
C LEU A 41 8.36 -0.30 -5.59
N GLY A 42 8.36 0.81 -6.32
CA GLY A 42 7.57 2.00 -5.99
C GLY A 42 6.07 1.72 -5.96
N PHE A 43 5.54 0.99 -6.94
CA PHE A 43 4.14 0.56 -6.93
C PHE A 43 3.80 -0.38 -5.76
N LEU A 44 4.74 -1.26 -5.41
CA LEU A 44 4.57 -2.16 -4.27
C LEU A 44 4.54 -1.39 -2.94
N ASP A 45 5.34 -0.35 -2.79
CA ASP A 45 5.31 0.51 -1.60
C ASP A 45 4.04 1.37 -1.55
N HIS A 46 3.61 1.92 -2.69
CA HIS A 46 2.33 2.62 -2.83
C HIS A 46 1.16 1.73 -2.43
N ASP A 47 1.03 0.53 -3.01
CA ASP A 47 -0.05 -0.42 -2.70
C ASP A 47 -0.06 -0.75 -1.20
N ARG A 48 1.12 -0.90 -0.58
CA ARG A 48 1.22 -1.12 0.88
C ARG A 48 0.73 0.07 1.69
N GLY A 49 1.07 1.29 1.29
CA GLY A 49 0.63 2.52 1.95
C GLY A 49 -0.88 2.71 1.86
N VAL A 50 -1.45 2.50 0.69
CA VAL A 50 -2.90 2.57 0.45
C VAL A 50 -3.66 1.53 1.29
N LEU A 51 -3.19 0.28 1.31
CA LEU A 51 -3.83 -0.78 2.11
C LEU A 51 -3.76 -0.49 3.61
N GLN A 52 -2.68 0.11 4.08
CA GLN A 52 -2.57 0.54 5.48
C GLN A 52 -3.51 1.71 5.80
N GLY A 53 -3.64 2.68 4.89
CA GLY A 53 -4.61 3.77 5.00
C GLY A 53 -6.05 3.26 5.06
N ALA A 54 -6.42 2.39 4.13
CA ALA A 54 -7.74 1.75 4.09
C ALA A 54 -8.01 0.93 5.37
N ALA A 55 -7.02 0.20 5.88
CA ALA A 55 -7.14 -0.54 7.14
C ALA A 55 -7.35 0.40 8.35
N CYS A 56 -6.70 1.56 8.35
CA CYS A 56 -6.84 2.57 9.39
C CYS A 56 -8.24 3.21 9.36
N GLU A 57 -8.72 3.60 8.17
CA GLU A 57 -10.04 4.18 7.99
C GLU A 57 -11.16 3.22 8.36
N THR A 58 -11.08 1.96 7.90
CA THR A 58 -12.04 0.92 8.26
C THR A 58 -12.04 0.63 9.75
N ALA A 59 -10.86 0.64 10.41
CA ALA A 59 -10.77 0.53 11.87
C ALA A 59 -11.39 1.75 12.59
N ALA A 60 -11.17 2.97 12.11
CA ALA A 60 -11.76 4.18 12.70
C ALA A 60 -13.29 4.23 12.51
N LEU A 61 -13.79 3.81 11.35
CA LEU A 61 -15.23 3.61 11.13
C LEU A 61 -15.80 2.52 12.04
N ALA A 62 -15.03 1.45 12.26
CA ALA A 62 -15.34 0.41 13.23
C ALA A 62 -15.23 0.87 14.69
N ASP A 63 -14.62 2.01 15.02
CA ASP A 63 -14.68 2.58 16.39
C ASP A 63 -15.93 3.47 16.57
N ASN A 64 -16.28 4.26 15.55
CA ASN A 64 -17.32 5.28 15.63
C ASN A 64 -18.77 4.76 15.52
N SER A 65 -18.97 3.53 15.07
CA SER A 65 -20.32 2.96 14.93
C SER A 65 -20.79 2.17 16.17
N VAL A 66 -22.09 1.93 16.31
CA VAL A 66 -22.70 1.21 17.45
C VAL A 66 -22.49 -0.30 17.27
N PRO A 67 -22.13 -1.09 18.31
CA PRO A 67 -21.85 -2.52 18.16
C PRO A 67 -23.11 -3.29 17.76
N ASP A 68 -23.21 -3.66 16.49
CA ASP A 68 -24.39 -4.36 15.96
C ASP A 68 -24.02 -5.35 14.83
N LYS A 69 -24.80 -6.43 14.66
CA LYS A 69 -24.46 -7.49 13.68
C LYS A 69 -24.61 -7.03 12.22
N ALA A 70 -25.59 -6.17 11.94
CA ALA A 70 -25.79 -5.57 10.61
C ALA A 70 -24.61 -4.66 10.20
N ARG A 71 -23.86 -4.14 11.17
CA ARG A 71 -22.68 -3.29 10.95
C ARG A 71 -21.46 -4.09 10.50
N ALA A 72 -21.23 -5.27 11.07
CA ALA A 72 -20.11 -6.12 10.65
C ALA A 72 -20.19 -6.46 9.15
N ASN A 73 -21.41 -6.66 8.64
CA ASN A 73 -21.63 -6.89 7.21
C ASN A 73 -21.38 -5.63 6.36
N LYS A 74 -21.82 -4.45 6.80
CA LYS A 74 -21.52 -3.17 6.10
C LYS A 74 -20.02 -2.86 6.06
N LEU A 75 -19.31 -3.10 7.17
CA LEU A 75 -17.86 -2.91 7.22
C LEU A 75 -17.11 -3.91 6.34
N ARG A 76 -17.58 -5.15 6.25
CA ARG A 76 -17.03 -6.16 5.31
C ARG A 76 -17.19 -5.72 3.86
N THR A 77 -18.40 -5.31 3.44
CA THR A 77 -18.63 -4.84 2.06
C THR A 77 -17.81 -3.59 1.73
N LEU A 78 -17.62 -2.68 2.68
CA LEU A 78 -16.77 -1.49 2.49
C LEU A 78 -15.28 -1.87 2.40
N THR A 79 -14.82 -2.82 3.21
CA THR A 79 -13.43 -3.32 3.19
C THR A 79 -13.11 -3.97 1.84
N GLU A 80 -14.06 -4.75 1.30
CA GLU A 80 -13.95 -5.40 -0.01
C GLU A 80 -13.99 -4.40 -1.18
N GLY A 81 -14.72 -3.29 -1.05
CA GLY A 81 -14.83 -2.23 -2.07
C GLY A 81 -13.60 -1.32 -2.11
N ILE A 82 -13.19 -0.78 -0.96
CA ILE A 82 -12.06 0.17 -0.86
C ILE A 82 -10.75 -0.49 -1.32
N GLY A 83 -10.58 -1.78 -1.02
CA GLY A 83 -9.38 -2.51 -1.43
C GLY A 83 -9.28 -2.69 -2.95
N LYS A 84 -10.38 -2.87 -3.67
CA LYS A 84 -10.37 -3.17 -5.11
C LYS A 84 -10.14 -1.93 -5.97
N ASP A 85 -10.69 -0.79 -5.58
CA ASP A 85 -10.62 0.44 -6.39
C ASP A 85 -9.32 1.24 -6.16
N ALA A 86 -8.66 1.06 -5.01
CA ALA A 86 -7.50 1.87 -4.63
C ALA A 86 -6.14 1.24 -4.99
N VAL A 87 -6.11 -0.03 -5.37
CA VAL A 87 -4.88 -0.79 -5.66
C VAL A 87 -4.56 -0.73 -7.15
N LEU A 88 -3.33 -0.33 -7.49
CA LEU A 88 -2.95 -0.10 -8.89
C LEU A 88 -2.50 -1.38 -9.60
N VAL A 89 -1.79 -2.28 -8.91
CA VAL A 89 -1.11 -3.41 -9.57
C VAL A 89 -1.52 -4.78 -9.01
N SER A 90 -1.89 -4.89 -7.73
CA SER A 90 -2.29 -6.17 -7.15
C SER A 90 -3.71 -6.59 -7.60
N ARG A 91 -3.82 -7.66 -8.40
CA ARG A 91 -5.09 -8.10 -9.03
C ARG A 91 -5.92 -9.08 -8.19
N SER A 92 -5.31 -9.73 -7.19
CA SER A 92 -5.99 -10.69 -6.31
C SER A 92 -5.94 -10.18 -4.88
N LEU A 93 -6.77 -9.19 -4.57
CA LEU A 93 -6.89 -8.69 -3.21
C LEU A 93 -7.97 -9.49 -2.47
N GLU A 94 -7.54 -10.30 -1.52
CA GLU A 94 -8.41 -10.90 -0.51
C GLU A 94 -8.36 -10.04 0.75
N SER A 95 -9.52 -9.56 1.19
CA SER A 95 -9.67 -8.80 2.42
C SER A 95 -10.33 -9.68 3.47
N SER A 96 -9.64 -9.91 4.59
CA SER A 96 -10.20 -10.57 5.76
C SER A 96 -10.43 -9.55 6.87
N PHE A 97 -11.69 -9.41 7.28
CA PHE A 97 -12.12 -8.52 8.36
C PHE A 97 -12.58 -9.35 9.55
N SER A 98 -11.85 -9.26 10.66
CA SER A 98 -12.22 -9.89 11.92
C SER A 98 -12.51 -8.84 12.98
N LEU A 99 -13.73 -8.92 13.53
CA LEU A 99 -14.24 -8.03 14.55
C LEU A 99 -14.41 -8.85 15.84
N SER A 100 -13.59 -8.56 16.84
CA SER A 100 -13.75 -9.07 18.20
C SER A 100 -14.31 -7.95 19.10
N LYS A 101 -14.74 -8.30 20.33
CA LYS A 101 -15.34 -7.34 21.27
C LYS A 101 -14.43 -6.15 21.61
N ASP A 102 -13.12 -6.38 21.66
CA ASP A 102 -12.10 -5.39 22.04
C ASP A 102 -11.05 -5.12 20.95
N LEU A 103 -11.11 -5.81 19.80
CA LEU A 103 -10.07 -5.77 18.77
C LEU A 103 -10.69 -5.77 17.38
N VAL A 104 -10.25 -4.83 16.54
CA VAL A 104 -10.51 -4.82 15.10
C VAL A 104 -9.22 -5.21 14.41
N GLN A 105 -9.27 -6.28 13.63
CA GLN A 105 -8.15 -6.71 12.81
C GLN A 105 -8.60 -6.77 11.34
N VAL A 106 -7.94 -5.96 10.53
CA VAL A 106 -8.16 -5.85 9.09
C VAL A 106 -6.89 -6.35 8.41
N SER A 107 -7.01 -7.44 7.66
CA SER A 107 -5.92 -7.99 6.85
C SER A 107 -6.26 -7.88 5.38
N TYR A 108 -5.35 -7.29 4.63
CA TYR A 108 -5.37 -7.28 3.19
C TYR A 108 -4.24 -8.17 2.69
N THR A 109 -4.58 -9.18 1.90
CA THR A 109 -3.64 -10.08 1.25
C THR A 109 -3.77 -9.91 -0.26
N GLY A 110 -2.75 -9.31 -0.87
CA GLY A 110 -2.63 -9.13 -2.31
C GLY A 110 -1.51 -9.96 -2.91
N SER A 111 -1.63 -10.28 -4.20
CA SER A 111 -0.49 -10.73 -5.01
C SER A 111 -0.28 -9.82 -6.21
N MET A 112 0.97 -9.40 -6.41
CA MET A 112 1.41 -8.66 -7.58
C MET A 112 2.16 -9.60 -8.52
N LYS A 113 1.73 -9.71 -9.78
CA LYS A 113 2.46 -10.46 -10.80
C LYS A 113 3.55 -9.58 -11.38
N VAL A 114 4.78 -10.08 -11.39
CA VAL A 114 5.91 -9.35 -11.97
C VAL A 114 6.17 -9.86 -13.39
N PRO A 115 6.14 -8.99 -14.42
CA PRO A 115 6.29 -9.45 -15.80
C PRO A 115 7.74 -9.73 -16.20
N GLY A 116 7.91 -10.69 -17.11
CA GLY A 116 9.11 -10.84 -17.93
C GLY A 116 10.34 -11.35 -17.19
N LEU A 117 11.44 -10.58 -17.22
CA LEU A 117 12.75 -10.96 -16.70
C LEU A 117 12.95 -10.59 -15.22
N LEU A 118 12.04 -9.78 -14.67
CA LEU A 118 12.04 -9.31 -13.29
C LEU A 118 11.86 -10.42 -12.23
N PRO A 119 11.13 -11.53 -12.47
CA PRO A 119 11.10 -12.66 -11.54
C PRO A 119 12.48 -13.24 -11.24
N ARG A 120 13.42 -13.16 -12.19
CA ARG A 120 14.82 -13.58 -11.96
C ARG A 120 15.59 -12.61 -11.06
N LEU A 121 15.23 -11.32 -11.10
CA LEU A 121 15.80 -10.30 -10.22
C LEU A 121 15.22 -10.37 -8.80
N PHE A 122 13.91 -10.59 -8.68
CA PHE A 122 13.22 -10.65 -7.38
C PHE A 122 13.20 -12.06 -6.76
N GLY A 123 13.64 -13.08 -7.51
CA GLY A 123 13.63 -14.49 -7.08
C GLY A 123 12.24 -15.12 -6.98
N ARG A 124 11.18 -14.42 -7.40
CA ARG A 124 9.76 -14.87 -7.31
C ARG A 124 8.92 -14.28 -8.43
N GLU A 125 7.97 -15.07 -8.95
CA GLU A 125 7.02 -14.64 -9.99
C GLU A 125 5.89 -13.74 -9.44
N THR A 126 5.56 -13.94 -8.17
CA THR A 126 4.55 -13.16 -7.45
C THR A 126 5.12 -12.56 -6.18
N LEU A 127 4.94 -11.25 -6.02
CA LEU A 127 5.31 -10.56 -4.79
C LEU A 127 4.09 -10.46 -3.86
N PRO A 128 4.20 -10.93 -2.60
CA PRO A 128 3.11 -10.82 -1.64
C PRO A 128 2.97 -9.38 -1.16
N THR A 129 1.79 -8.82 -1.37
CA THR A 129 1.35 -7.51 -0.87
C THR A 129 0.38 -7.76 0.29
N GLY A 130 0.89 -8.37 1.37
CA GLY A 130 0.13 -8.65 2.58
C GLY A 130 0.40 -7.60 3.66
N ARG A 131 -0.65 -6.96 4.19
CA ARG A 131 -0.57 -6.12 5.40
C ARG A 131 -1.71 -6.44 6.34
N THR A 132 -1.36 -6.60 7.60
CA THR A 132 -2.31 -6.82 8.69
C THR A 132 -2.21 -5.62 9.63
N PHE A 133 -3.34 -5.00 9.90
CA PHE A 133 -3.45 -3.93 10.89
C PHE A 133 -4.42 -4.38 11.98
N SER A 134 -3.98 -4.29 13.23
CA SER A 134 -4.81 -4.60 14.40
C SER A 134 -4.81 -3.41 15.33
N ARG A 135 -6.01 -3.02 15.78
CA ARG A 135 -6.20 -1.93 16.74
C ARG A 135 -7.20 -2.37 17.81
N LYS A 136 -6.96 -1.94 19.05
CA LYS A 136 -7.95 -2.05 20.13
C LYS A 136 -9.16 -1.17 19.82
N LEU A 137 -10.34 -1.78 19.90
CA LEU A 137 -11.61 -1.12 19.65
C LEU A 137 -11.87 -0.12 20.78
N PHE A 138 -11.98 1.16 20.43
CA PHE A 138 -12.29 2.21 21.39
C PHE A 138 -13.64 2.81 21.08
N SER A 139 -14.66 2.48 21.89
CA SER A 139 -15.97 3.11 21.77
C SER A 139 -15.95 4.50 22.43
N PRO A 140 -16.14 5.60 21.68
CA PRO A 140 -16.11 6.94 22.26
C PRO A 140 -17.38 7.25 23.09
N ALA A 141 -18.50 6.60 22.80
CA ALA A 141 -19.78 6.84 23.47
C ALA A 141 -19.74 6.65 25.01
N PRO A 142 -19.24 5.52 25.56
CA PRO A 142 -19.14 5.35 27.02
C PRO A 142 -18.14 6.33 27.65
N ALA A 143 -17.05 6.67 26.97
CA ALA A 143 -16.08 7.65 27.45
C ALA A 143 -16.70 9.05 27.55
N ILE A 144 -17.40 9.49 26.50
CA ILE A 144 -18.13 10.77 26.48
C ILE A 144 -19.21 10.80 27.55
N ARG A 145 -19.95 9.69 27.76
CA ARG A 145 -20.97 9.59 28.80
C ARG A 145 -20.36 9.73 30.20
N LYS A 146 -19.21 9.09 30.46
CA LYS A 146 -18.47 9.22 31.72
C LYS A 146 -17.99 10.65 31.96
N ILE A 147 -17.40 11.29 30.95
CA ILE A 147 -16.91 12.69 31.06
C ILE A 147 -18.08 13.65 31.31
N ARG A 148 -19.20 13.51 30.60
CA ARG A 148 -20.40 14.33 30.85
C ARG A 148 -20.98 14.10 32.25
N GLY A 149 -21.04 12.84 32.70
CA GLY A 149 -21.49 12.50 34.05
C GLY A 149 -20.59 13.11 35.13
N LEU A 150 -19.27 12.99 34.98
CA LEU A 150 -18.29 13.62 35.88
C LEU A 150 -18.44 15.14 35.90
N ARG A 151 -18.61 15.77 34.73
CA ARG A 151 -18.83 17.22 34.64
C ARG A 151 -20.08 17.65 35.40
N TYR A 152 -21.18 16.94 35.25
CA TYR A 152 -22.42 17.19 35.98
C TYR A 152 -22.24 17.04 37.50
N LEU A 153 -21.51 16.02 37.95
CA LEU A 153 -21.22 15.82 39.37
C LEU A 153 -20.32 16.94 39.92
N SER A 154 -19.29 17.35 39.17
CA SER A 154 -18.40 18.45 39.58
C SER A 154 -19.16 19.77 39.74
N SER A 155 -20.07 20.11 38.82
CA SER A 155 -20.87 21.31 38.91
C SER A 155 -21.85 21.31 40.09
N ARG A 156 -22.33 20.12 40.49
CA ARG A 156 -23.23 19.96 41.65
C ARG A 156 -22.50 20.08 42.98
N LEU A 157 -21.23 19.70 43.03
CA LEU A 157 -20.38 19.86 44.21
C LEU A 157 -19.96 21.32 44.39
N ASN A 158 -19.49 21.97 43.31
CA ASN A 158 -19.09 23.38 43.35
C ASN A 158 -20.24 24.32 43.75
N GLY A 159 -21.44 24.12 43.19
CA GLY A 159 -22.61 24.95 43.55
C GLY A 159 -23.16 24.71 44.96
N LYS A 160 -22.61 23.75 45.72
CA LYS A 160 -22.95 23.53 47.12
C LYS A 160 -22.00 24.26 48.07
N GLU A 161 -20.75 24.49 47.66
CA GLU A 161 -19.76 25.24 48.43
C GLU A 161 -20.09 26.74 48.49
N ASP A 162 -20.74 27.31 47.48
CA ASP A 162 -21.11 28.73 47.43
C ASP A 162 -22.35 29.11 48.28
N SER A 163 -22.93 28.15 49.01
CA SER A 163 -24.19 28.32 49.76
C SER A 163 -24.10 28.05 51.27
N SER A 164 -22.87 27.98 51.80
CA SER A 164 -22.57 27.90 53.25
C SER A 164 -21.76 29.13 53.67
#